data_AF-A0A381KQT6-F1
#
_entry.id   AF-A0A381KQT6-F1
#
_cell.length_a   1.000
_cell.length_b   1.000
_cell.length_c   1.000
_cell.angle_alpha   90.00
_cell.angle_beta   90.00
_cell.angle_gamma   90.00
#
_symmetry.space_group_name_H-M   'P 1'
#
loop_
_entity.id
_entity.type
_entity.pdbx_description
1 polymer ?
#
loop_
_entity_poly.entity_id
_entity_poly.type
_entity_poly.pdbx_seq_one_letter_code
_entity_poly.pdbx_strand_id
1 'polypeptide(L)'
;MADNHTEASFLIPCSKEQAMLGIEAINFVSSATEEEKHILLNKQEAERTLLEKLVMALVEYCMEQTCSYPGNENNSWVEQELYLQLGTEIDCDGLNIFSEVDIDLNHAVIFTETFLKLMDLPHLVEISAAHTCSSARINEFAGTLIMVSKDQIRYLNWEEFARLEREAHEAQVQYSLCEVMHYSGESSSKQQFLMTSKATESASGKVMDILMTFSEDGVDYDGLIVTSTEENDSCCLHAVHALTPSEYAVLAKYIPKAEDVYAAALAQIKGDDKA
;
A
#
# COMPACT_ATOMS: atom_id res chain seq x y z
N MET A 1 -12.15 16.96 -27.55
CA MET A 1 -12.04 16.34 -26.21
C MET A 1 -10.58 15.97 -26.03
N ALA A 2 -10.09 15.89 -24.80
CA ALA A 2 -8.73 15.38 -24.59
C ALA A 2 -8.81 13.88 -24.39
N ASP A 3 -7.85 13.16 -24.98
CA ASP A 3 -7.81 11.71 -24.93
C ASP A 3 -6.82 11.33 -23.82
N ASN A 4 -7.37 10.80 -22.73
CA ASN A 4 -6.59 10.25 -21.64
C ASN A 4 -6.19 8.83 -22.01
N HIS A 5 -4.94 8.46 -21.74
CA HIS A 5 -4.45 7.10 -21.90
C HIS A 5 -3.46 6.79 -20.79
N THR A 6 -3.30 5.51 -20.50
CA THR A 6 -2.36 4.98 -19.53
C THR A 6 -1.33 4.15 -20.27
N GLU A 7 -0.06 4.48 -20.07
CA GLU A 7 1.06 3.73 -20.61
C GLU A 7 1.74 2.94 -19.49
N ALA A 8 1.98 1.65 -19.72
CA ALA A 8 2.82 0.84 -18.85
C ALA A 8 3.49 -0.27 -19.66
N SER A 9 4.68 -0.67 -19.23
CA SER A 9 5.35 -1.88 -19.68
C SER A 9 6.09 -2.48 -18.49
N PHE A 10 5.94 -3.79 -18.29
CA PHE A 10 6.54 -4.49 -17.16
C PHE A 10 6.76 -5.97 -17.47
N LEU A 11 7.73 -6.55 -16.78
CA LEU A 11 8.10 -7.95 -16.92
C LEU A 11 7.53 -8.77 -15.77
N ILE A 12 6.90 -9.89 -16.09
CA ILE A 12 6.59 -10.96 -15.15
C ILE A 12 7.68 -12.04 -15.27
N PRO A 13 8.57 -12.18 -14.27
CA PRO A 13 9.62 -13.19 -14.33
C PRO A 13 9.02 -14.59 -14.34
N CYS A 14 9.33 -15.38 -15.36
CA CYS A 14 8.86 -16.76 -15.50
C CYS A 14 9.67 -17.52 -16.57
N SER A 15 9.48 -18.83 -16.65
CA SER A 15 10.04 -19.63 -17.75
C SER A 15 9.32 -19.34 -19.07
N LYS A 16 9.96 -19.71 -20.19
CA LYS A 16 9.37 -19.57 -21.53
C LYS A 16 8.05 -20.34 -21.66
N GLU A 17 7.97 -21.54 -21.10
CA GLU A 17 6.76 -22.37 -21.13
C GLU A 17 5.61 -21.70 -20.36
N GLN A 18 5.92 -21.08 -19.21
CA GLN A 18 4.94 -20.31 -18.44
C GLN A 18 4.51 -19.05 -19.19
N ALA A 19 5.45 -18.32 -19.80
CA ALA A 19 5.15 -17.14 -20.61
C ALA A 19 4.21 -17.47 -21.76
N MET A 20 4.47 -18.58 -22.48
CA MET A 20 3.58 -19.07 -23.55
C MET A 20 2.17 -19.35 -23.02
N LEU A 21 2.04 -20.01 -21.87
CA LEU A 21 0.74 -20.29 -21.26
C LEU A 21 -0.02 -19.00 -20.88
N GLY A 22 0.69 -17.98 -20.38
CA GLY A 22 0.12 -16.66 -20.12
C GLY A 22 -0.43 -15.98 -21.37
N ILE A 23 0.33 -16.02 -22.47
CA ILE A 23 -0.10 -15.49 -23.78
C ILE A 23 -1.31 -16.25 -24.32
N GLU A 24 -1.29 -17.59 -24.25
CA GLU A 24 -2.42 -18.42 -24.66
C GLU A 24 -3.68 -18.10 -23.86
N ALA A 25 -3.57 -17.84 -22.55
CA ALA A 25 -4.70 -17.49 -21.72
C ALA A 25 -5.30 -16.13 -22.10
N ILE A 26 -4.46 -15.10 -22.30
CA ILE A 26 -4.90 -13.76 -22.72
C ILE A 26 -5.64 -13.83 -24.06
N ASN A 27 -5.07 -14.58 -25.02
CA ASN A 27 -5.68 -14.78 -26.32
C ASN A 27 -7.01 -15.56 -26.23
N PHE A 28 -7.08 -16.58 -25.39
CA PHE A 28 -8.31 -17.36 -25.22
C PHE A 28 -9.43 -16.50 -24.63
N VAL A 29 -9.16 -15.72 -23.58
CA VAL A 29 -10.17 -14.82 -23.00
C VAL A 29 -10.71 -13.85 -24.06
N SER A 30 -9.80 -13.29 -24.86
CA SER A 30 -10.09 -12.22 -25.82
C SER A 30 -10.67 -12.67 -27.16
N SER A 31 -10.52 -13.95 -27.53
CA SER A 31 -10.82 -14.42 -28.89
C SER A 31 -11.42 -15.82 -28.97
N ALA A 32 -11.73 -16.48 -27.85
CA ALA A 32 -12.41 -17.76 -27.88
C ALA A 32 -13.81 -17.64 -28.49
N THR A 33 -14.17 -18.64 -29.28
CA THR A 33 -15.50 -18.79 -29.86
C THR A 33 -16.54 -19.12 -28.78
N GLU A 34 -17.82 -18.85 -29.05
CA GLU A 34 -18.92 -19.21 -28.14
C GLU A 34 -18.91 -20.71 -27.78
N GLU A 35 -18.59 -21.57 -28.75
CA GLU A 35 -18.51 -23.02 -28.53
C GLU A 35 -17.38 -23.38 -27.56
N GLU A 36 -16.19 -22.81 -27.74
CA GLU A 36 -15.05 -23.01 -26.83
C GLU A 36 -15.37 -22.51 -25.40
N LYS A 37 -16.01 -21.34 -25.28
CA LYS A 37 -16.48 -20.80 -24.01
C LYS A 37 -17.47 -21.75 -23.33
N HIS A 38 -18.47 -22.24 -24.07
CA HIS A 38 -19.46 -23.19 -23.55
C HIS A 38 -18.82 -24.51 -23.10
N ILE A 39 -17.87 -25.04 -23.87
CA ILE A 39 -17.15 -26.27 -23.51
C ILE A 39 -16.41 -26.07 -22.19
N LEU A 40 -15.65 -24.98 -22.05
CA LEU A 40 -14.86 -24.71 -20.85
C LEU A 40 -15.74 -24.47 -19.61
N LEU A 41 -16.82 -23.71 -19.74
CA LEU A 41 -17.76 -23.44 -18.64
C LEU A 41 -18.42 -24.71 -18.10
N ASN A 42 -18.73 -25.67 -18.97
CA ASN A 42 -19.34 -26.95 -18.59
C ASN A 42 -18.33 -28.00 -18.08
N LYS A 43 -17.03 -27.75 -18.23
CA LYS A 43 -15.97 -28.67 -17.81
C LYS A 43 -15.77 -28.63 -16.29
N GLN A 44 -15.65 -29.80 -15.66
CA GLN A 44 -15.40 -29.88 -14.22
C GLN A 44 -14.02 -29.32 -13.86
N GLU A 45 -13.92 -28.65 -12.71
CA GLU A 45 -12.67 -27.99 -12.27
C GLU A 45 -11.48 -28.95 -12.19
N ALA A 46 -11.70 -30.18 -11.72
CA ALA A 46 -10.67 -31.22 -11.62
C ALA A 46 -10.11 -31.66 -12.97
N GLU A 47 -10.86 -31.46 -14.06
CA GLU A 47 -10.49 -31.85 -15.42
C GLU A 47 -9.85 -30.69 -16.20
N ARG A 48 -9.86 -29.48 -15.64
CA ARG A 48 -9.27 -28.30 -16.28
C ARG A 48 -7.74 -28.38 -16.27
N THR A 49 -7.16 -28.17 -17.44
CA THR A 49 -5.73 -27.93 -17.62
C THR A 49 -5.32 -26.64 -16.91
N LEU A 50 -4.01 -26.42 -16.78
CA LEU A 50 -3.48 -25.22 -16.16
C LEU A 50 -3.88 -23.94 -16.93
N LEU A 51 -3.87 -23.99 -18.26
CA LEU A 51 -4.37 -22.92 -19.14
C LEU A 51 -5.84 -22.60 -18.85
N GLU A 52 -6.69 -23.64 -18.86
CA GLU A 52 -8.13 -23.49 -18.62
C GLU A 52 -8.43 -22.93 -17.21
N LYS A 53 -7.63 -23.30 -16.20
CA LYS A 53 -7.74 -22.72 -14.85
C LYS A 53 -7.36 -21.24 -14.84
N LEU A 54 -6.30 -20.85 -15.56
CA LEU A 54 -5.92 -19.45 -15.69
C LEU A 54 -7.02 -18.65 -16.38
N VAL A 55 -7.52 -19.13 -17.51
CA VAL A 55 -8.64 -18.50 -18.25
C VAL A 55 -9.86 -18.32 -17.36
N MET A 56 -10.27 -19.37 -16.64
CA MET A 56 -11.45 -19.29 -15.77
C MET A 56 -11.28 -18.28 -14.64
N ALA A 57 -10.10 -18.23 -13.99
CA ALA A 57 -9.84 -17.24 -12.95
C ALA A 57 -9.87 -15.79 -13.47
N LEU A 58 -9.36 -15.55 -14.69
CA LEU A 58 -9.44 -14.23 -15.33
C LEU A 58 -10.89 -13.86 -15.67
N VAL A 59 -11.66 -14.81 -16.22
CA VAL A 59 -13.08 -14.61 -16.55
C VAL A 59 -13.89 -14.30 -15.29
N GLU A 60 -13.73 -15.09 -14.23
CA GLU A 60 -14.43 -14.89 -12.96
C GLU A 60 -14.20 -13.47 -12.42
N TYR A 61 -12.96 -12.98 -12.42
CA TYR A 61 -12.67 -11.60 -12.03
C TYR A 61 -13.37 -10.57 -12.91
N CYS A 62 -13.24 -10.68 -14.23
CA CYS A 62 -13.84 -9.73 -15.16
C CYS A 62 -15.38 -9.67 -14.96
N MET A 63 -16.00 -10.83 -14.71
CA MET A 63 -17.44 -10.93 -14.47
C MET A 63 -17.85 -10.32 -13.13
N GLU A 64 -17.07 -10.48 -12.06
CA GLU A 64 -17.37 -9.83 -10.76
C GLU A 64 -17.38 -8.30 -10.86
N GLN A 65 -16.45 -7.74 -11.63
CA GLN A 65 -16.38 -6.30 -11.87
C GLN A 65 -17.57 -5.79 -12.70
N THR A 66 -17.99 -6.52 -13.74
CA THR A 66 -19.13 -6.13 -14.59
C THR A 66 -20.50 -6.37 -13.92
N CYS A 67 -20.60 -7.33 -12.99
CA CYS A 67 -21.80 -7.57 -12.16
C CYS A 67 -22.04 -6.48 -11.11
N SER A 68 -21.03 -5.71 -10.76
CA SER A 68 -21.12 -4.65 -9.75
C SER A 68 -21.79 -3.37 -10.29
N TYR A 69 -22.09 -3.29 -11.60
CA TYR A 69 -22.72 -2.13 -12.22
C TYR A 69 -24.27 -2.22 -12.19
N PRO A 70 -24.99 -1.19 -11.71
CA PRO A 70 -26.45 -1.23 -11.67
C PRO A 70 -27.06 -1.35 -13.08
N GLY A 71 -27.89 -2.37 -13.31
CA GLY A 71 -28.66 -2.57 -14.55
C GLY A 71 -28.19 -3.71 -15.46
N ASN A 72 -27.22 -4.52 -15.03
CA ASN A 72 -26.71 -5.64 -15.83
C ASN A 72 -27.21 -6.99 -15.29
N GLU A 73 -28.44 -7.36 -15.66
CA GLU A 73 -29.13 -8.55 -15.12
C GLU A 73 -28.80 -9.87 -15.87
N ASN A 74 -28.09 -9.80 -17.00
CA ASN A 74 -27.67 -10.96 -17.80
C ASN A 74 -26.14 -10.95 -18.00
N ASN A 75 -25.41 -11.54 -17.06
CA ASN A 75 -23.96 -11.56 -17.05
C ASN A 75 -23.44 -12.98 -17.28
N SER A 76 -23.29 -13.37 -18.54
CA SER A 76 -22.56 -14.58 -18.92
C SER A 76 -21.37 -14.24 -19.81
N TRP A 77 -20.22 -14.88 -19.59
CA TRP A 77 -19.04 -14.72 -20.45
C TRP A 77 -19.28 -15.15 -21.90
N VAL A 78 -20.25 -16.04 -22.13
CA VAL A 78 -20.65 -16.46 -23.48
C VAL A 78 -21.20 -15.27 -24.26
N GLU A 79 -22.09 -14.50 -23.64
CA GLU A 79 -22.78 -13.37 -24.26
C GLU A 79 -21.93 -12.09 -24.27
N GLN A 80 -20.85 -12.04 -23.48
CA GLN A 80 -19.96 -10.89 -23.39
C GLN A 80 -18.65 -11.09 -24.17
N GLU A 81 -18.26 -10.05 -24.91
CA GLU A 81 -16.90 -9.92 -25.42
C GLU A 81 -16.02 -9.37 -24.28
N LEU A 82 -15.42 -10.27 -23.51
CA LEU A 82 -14.33 -9.91 -22.60
C LEU A 82 -13.06 -9.73 -23.43
N TYR A 83 -12.41 -8.57 -23.30
CA TYR A 83 -11.19 -8.27 -24.03
C TYR A 83 -10.13 -7.75 -23.06
N LEU A 84 -9.03 -8.50 -22.93
CA LEU A 84 -7.88 -8.06 -22.15
C LEU A 84 -6.98 -7.22 -23.06
N GLN A 85 -6.96 -5.91 -22.84
CA GLN A 85 -6.15 -4.95 -23.60
C GLN A 85 -4.66 -5.02 -23.20
N LEU A 86 -4.05 -6.20 -23.35
CA LEU A 86 -2.67 -6.47 -22.95
C LEU A 86 -1.86 -6.96 -24.16
N GLY A 87 -0.90 -6.15 -24.58
CA GLY A 87 0.19 -6.57 -25.45
C GLY A 87 1.13 -7.52 -24.69
N THR A 88 1.63 -8.53 -25.39
CA THR A 88 2.48 -9.56 -24.79
C THR A 88 3.68 -9.86 -25.67
N GLU A 89 4.84 -10.05 -25.06
CA GLU A 89 6.05 -10.52 -25.73
C GLU A 89 6.85 -11.44 -24.79
N ILE A 90 7.44 -12.50 -25.34
CA ILE A 90 8.35 -13.35 -24.57
C ILE A 90 9.74 -12.74 -24.65
N ASP A 91 10.27 -12.33 -23.50
CA ASP A 91 11.65 -11.93 -23.33
C ASP A 91 12.46 -13.08 -22.72
N CYS A 92 13.80 -12.98 -22.76
CA CYS A 92 14.71 -13.93 -22.15
C CYS A 92 14.50 -14.08 -20.62
N ASP A 93 13.98 -13.03 -19.97
CA ASP A 93 13.78 -12.98 -18.53
C ASP A 93 12.31 -13.20 -18.09
N GLY A 94 11.38 -13.44 -19.03
CA GLY A 94 9.98 -13.75 -18.70
C GLY A 94 8.93 -13.28 -19.71
N LEU A 95 7.73 -12.98 -19.21
CA LEU A 95 6.61 -12.46 -19.99
C LEU A 95 6.53 -10.94 -19.86
N ASN A 96 6.80 -10.21 -20.94
CA ASN A 96 6.61 -8.77 -21.01
C ASN A 96 5.14 -8.46 -21.30
N ILE A 97 4.55 -7.57 -20.50
CA ILE A 97 3.19 -7.04 -20.65
C ILE A 97 3.30 -5.55 -20.94
N PHE A 98 2.60 -5.08 -21.97
CA PHE A 98 2.60 -3.68 -22.37
C PHE A 98 1.29 -3.28 -23.07
N SER A 99 1.16 -2.00 -23.41
CA SER A 99 0.18 -1.55 -24.41
C SER A 99 0.81 -0.49 -25.31
N GLU A 100 0.41 -0.48 -26.58
CA GLU A 100 0.84 0.54 -27.55
C GLU A 100 -0.04 1.80 -27.52
N VAL A 101 -1.23 1.73 -26.88
CA VAL A 101 -2.23 2.81 -26.93
C VAL A 101 -2.72 3.17 -25.54
N ASP A 102 -3.30 2.21 -24.83
CA ASP A 102 -3.83 2.38 -23.47
C ASP A 102 -3.84 1.02 -22.77
N ILE A 103 -3.42 0.97 -21.51
CA ILE A 103 -3.43 -0.26 -20.72
C ILE A 103 -4.47 -0.15 -19.61
N ASP A 104 -5.35 -1.14 -19.53
CA ASP A 104 -6.23 -1.31 -18.38
C ASP A 104 -5.40 -1.90 -17.21
N LEU A 105 -5.10 -1.05 -16.22
CA LEU A 105 -4.31 -1.45 -15.06
C LEU A 105 -5.01 -2.52 -14.21
N ASN A 106 -6.35 -2.58 -14.18
CA ASN A 106 -7.05 -3.63 -13.45
C ASN A 106 -6.83 -4.99 -14.12
N HIS A 107 -6.94 -5.03 -15.45
CA HIS A 107 -6.63 -6.24 -16.22
C HIS A 107 -5.17 -6.66 -16.04
N ALA A 108 -4.23 -5.72 -16.14
CA ALA A 108 -2.79 -5.99 -15.99
C ALA A 108 -2.46 -6.55 -14.59
N VAL A 109 -2.98 -5.93 -13.54
CA VAL A 109 -2.76 -6.34 -12.15
C VAL A 109 -3.31 -7.74 -11.89
N ILE A 110 -4.54 -8.00 -12.32
CA ILE A 110 -5.20 -9.27 -12.05
C ILE A 110 -4.61 -10.40 -12.86
N PHE A 111 -4.27 -10.13 -14.12
CA PHE A 111 -3.53 -11.10 -14.91
C PHE A 111 -2.23 -11.47 -14.19
N THR A 112 -1.47 -10.46 -13.75
CA THR A 112 -0.21 -10.68 -13.03
C THR A 112 -0.41 -11.47 -11.75
N GLU A 113 -1.35 -11.07 -10.89
CA GLU A 113 -1.59 -11.73 -9.60
C GLU A 113 -2.05 -13.19 -9.79
N THR A 114 -3.02 -13.41 -10.69
CA THR A 114 -3.57 -14.74 -10.99
C THR A 114 -2.49 -15.65 -11.58
N PHE A 115 -1.69 -15.12 -12.49
CA PHE A 115 -0.59 -15.86 -13.09
C PHE A 115 0.46 -16.26 -12.04
N LEU A 116 0.89 -15.32 -11.19
CA LEU A 116 1.84 -15.61 -10.11
C LEU A 116 1.29 -16.64 -9.12
N LYS A 117 0.00 -16.54 -8.74
CA LYS A 117 -0.68 -17.49 -7.85
C LYS A 117 -0.73 -18.88 -8.44
N LEU A 118 -1.24 -19.01 -9.66
CA LEU A 118 -1.51 -20.30 -10.29
C LEU A 118 -0.20 -21.03 -10.66
N MET A 119 0.84 -20.28 -11.01
CA MET A 119 2.17 -20.81 -11.31
C MET A 119 3.06 -20.98 -10.07
N ASP A 120 2.56 -20.62 -8.88
CA ASP A 120 3.28 -20.59 -7.60
C ASP A 120 4.62 -19.83 -7.66
N LEU A 121 4.64 -18.69 -8.35
CA LEU A 121 5.85 -17.90 -8.57
C LEU A 121 6.10 -16.92 -7.41
N PRO A 122 7.30 -16.91 -6.79
CA PRO A 122 7.60 -16.10 -5.61
C PRO A 122 8.05 -14.67 -5.96
N HIS A 123 7.60 -14.13 -7.08
CA HIS A 123 8.07 -12.84 -7.58
C HIS A 123 7.20 -11.67 -7.08
N LEU A 124 7.85 -10.52 -6.91
CA LEU A 124 7.21 -9.22 -6.72
C LEU A 124 7.38 -8.44 -8.02
N VAL A 125 6.29 -8.26 -8.75
CA VAL A 125 6.24 -7.55 -10.03
C VAL A 125 5.91 -6.09 -9.76
N GLU A 126 6.68 -5.20 -10.38
CA GLU A 126 6.45 -3.76 -10.37
C GLU A 126 5.71 -3.35 -11.65
N ILE A 127 4.56 -2.71 -11.50
CA ILE A 127 3.82 -2.08 -12.60
C ILE A 127 3.90 -0.57 -12.40
N SER A 128 4.79 0.06 -13.15
CA SER A 128 4.92 1.51 -13.21
C SER A 128 4.09 2.04 -14.39
N ALA A 129 3.01 2.74 -14.08
CA ALA A 129 2.07 3.27 -15.06
C ALA A 129 2.10 4.79 -15.10
N ALA A 130 2.12 5.37 -16.29
CA ALA A 130 2.02 6.80 -16.51
C ALA A 130 0.61 7.14 -17.03
N HIS A 131 -0.11 8.02 -16.33
CA HIS A 131 -1.36 8.57 -16.85
C HIS A 131 -1.07 9.84 -17.66
N THR A 132 -1.35 9.77 -18.96
CA THR A 132 -1.02 10.79 -19.96
C THR A 132 -2.30 11.31 -20.62
N CYS A 133 -2.17 12.45 -21.31
CA CYS A 133 -3.28 13.13 -21.97
C CYS A 133 -2.76 13.84 -23.22
N SER A 134 -3.55 13.85 -24.29
CA SER A 134 -3.21 14.54 -25.54
C SER A 134 -3.27 16.08 -25.46
N SER A 135 -3.60 16.64 -24.29
CA SER A 135 -3.64 18.09 -24.07
C SER A 135 -3.21 18.47 -22.66
N ALA A 136 -2.72 19.70 -22.48
CA ALA A 136 -2.33 20.21 -21.16
C ALA A 136 -3.55 20.30 -20.22
N ARG A 137 -3.48 19.58 -19.10
CA ARG A 137 -4.48 19.61 -18.03
C ARG A 137 -3.81 19.81 -16.67
N ILE A 138 -4.50 20.51 -15.78
CA ILE A 138 -3.98 20.81 -14.44
C ILE A 138 -4.28 19.61 -13.54
N ASN A 139 -3.27 19.10 -12.84
CA ASN A 139 -3.39 18.02 -11.84
C ASN A 139 -3.86 16.64 -12.36
N GLU A 140 -3.95 16.43 -13.67
CA GLU A 140 -4.38 15.14 -14.27
C GLU A 140 -3.20 14.22 -14.67
N PHE A 141 -1.96 14.68 -14.50
CA PHE A 141 -0.76 13.89 -14.80
C PHE A 141 -0.17 13.38 -13.49
N ALA A 142 -0.41 12.12 -13.18
CA ALA A 142 0.28 11.39 -12.13
C ALA A 142 0.60 9.99 -12.62
N GLY A 143 1.65 9.38 -12.08
CA GLY A 143 1.88 7.96 -12.26
C GLY A 143 1.17 7.16 -11.17
N THR A 144 0.92 5.89 -11.46
CA THR A 144 0.54 4.89 -10.45
C THR A 144 1.63 3.85 -10.40
N LEU A 145 2.13 3.55 -9.19
CA LEU A 145 3.01 2.43 -8.94
C LEU A 145 2.21 1.32 -8.27
N ILE A 146 2.25 0.11 -8.83
CA ILE A 146 1.54 -1.05 -8.31
C ILE A 146 2.55 -2.17 -8.10
N MET A 147 2.59 -2.70 -6.88
CA MET A 147 3.41 -3.87 -6.54
C MET A 147 2.50 -5.08 -6.45
N VAL A 148 2.74 -6.08 -7.30
CA VAL A 148 1.92 -7.29 -7.41
C VAL A 148 2.75 -8.51 -7.04
N SER A 149 2.23 -9.33 -6.13
CA SER A 149 2.79 -10.64 -5.80
C SER A 149 1.65 -11.65 -5.72
N LYS A 150 1.96 -12.94 -5.57
CA LYS A 150 0.93 -13.96 -5.38
C LYS A 150 0.10 -13.78 -4.09
N ASP A 151 0.62 -13.05 -3.09
CA ASP A 151 -0.02 -12.92 -1.78
C ASP A 151 -0.70 -11.56 -1.55
N GLN A 152 -0.32 -10.54 -2.33
CA GLN A 152 -0.77 -9.17 -2.10
C GLN A 152 -0.58 -8.30 -3.34
N ILE A 153 -1.49 -7.33 -3.47
CA ILE A 153 -1.40 -6.20 -4.38
C ILE A 153 -1.31 -4.93 -3.53
N ARG A 154 -0.35 -4.04 -3.84
CA ARG A 154 -0.20 -2.74 -3.17
C ARG A 154 -0.19 -1.62 -4.19
N TYR A 155 -1.05 -0.64 -3.98
CA TYR A 155 -1.13 0.56 -4.81
C TYR A 155 -0.44 1.72 -4.08
N LEU A 156 0.43 2.44 -4.77
CA LEU A 156 0.86 3.76 -4.36
C LEU A 156 -0.08 4.78 -5.00
N ASN A 157 -1.08 5.21 -4.25
CA ASN A 157 -2.08 6.15 -4.75
C ASN A 157 -1.65 7.61 -4.50
N TRP A 158 -1.19 8.28 -5.56
CA TRP A 158 -0.84 9.70 -5.52
C TRP A 158 -2.02 10.60 -5.11
N GLU A 159 -3.22 10.30 -5.57
CA GLU A 159 -4.41 11.10 -5.26
C GLU A 159 -4.71 11.06 -3.76
N GLU A 160 -4.62 9.88 -3.15
CA GLU A 160 -4.82 9.71 -1.71
C GLU A 160 -3.71 10.41 -0.91
N PHE A 161 -2.45 10.27 -1.32
CA PHE A 161 -1.34 11.00 -0.71
C PHE A 161 -1.58 12.51 -0.76
N ALA A 162 -1.86 13.05 -1.95
CA ALA A 162 -2.08 14.49 -2.13
C ALA A 162 -3.33 14.99 -1.39
N ARG A 163 -4.39 14.19 -1.30
CA ARG A 163 -5.59 14.51 -0.51
C ARG A 163 -5.23 14.64 0.97
N LEU A 164 -4.56 13.64 1.53
CA LEU A 164 -4.19 13.62 2.95
C LEU A 164 -3.23 14.76 3.32
N GLU A 165 -2.27 15.09 2.45
CA GLU A 165 -1.39 16.25 2.62
C GLU A 165 -2.18 17.57 2.65
N ARG A 166 -3.15 17.74 1.74
CA ARG A 166 -4.02 18.93 1.74
C ARG A 166 -4.89 19.02 2.99
N GLU A 167 -5.52 17.92 3.39
CA GLU A 167 -6.34 17.86 4.60
C GLU A 167 -5.53 18.22 5.85
N ALA A 168 -4.31 17.68 5.98
CA ALA A 168 -3.39 18.01 7.07
C ALA A 168 -2.99 19.50 7.06
N HIS A 169 -2.68 20.03 5.87
CA HIS A 169 -2.35 21.44 5.69
C HIS A 169 -3.51 22.37 6.05
N GLU A 170 -4.73 22.09 5.56
CA GLU A 170 -5.94 22.85 5.87
C GLU A 170 -6.28 22.80 7.36
N ALA A 171 -6.09 21.66 8.00
CA ALA A 171 -6.24 21.48 9.44
C ALA A 171 -5.12 22.14 10.26
N GLN A 172 -4.04 22.61 9.61
CA GLN A 172 -2.82 23.13 10.24
C GLN A 172 -2.22 22.11 11.23
N VAL A 173 -2.16 20.85 10.81
CA VAL A 173 -1.66 19.72 11.60
C VAL A 173 -0.36 19.19 11.01
N GLN A 174 0.57 18.81 11.88
CA GLN A 174 1.79 18.07 11.53
C GLN A 174 1.87 16.77 12.33
N TYR A 175 2.51 15.77 11.72
CA TYR A 175 2.69 14.43 12.26
C TYR A 175 4.17 14.16 12.49
N SER A 176 4.51 13.52 13.61
CA SER A 176 5.91 13.24 13.94
C SER A 176 6.09 11.89 14.64
N LEU A 177 7.19 11.22 14.34
CA LEU A 177 7.75 10.15 15.17
C LEU A 177 8.76 10.77 16.12
N CYS A 178 8.54 10.60 17.42
CA CYS A 178 9.41 11.12 18.46
C CYS A 178 10.19 9.95 19.09
N GLU A 179 11.48 10.15 19.28
CA GLU A 179 12.37 9.20 19.93
C GLU A 179 12.94 9.82 21.21
N VAL A 180 12.77 9.12 22.32
CA VAL A 180 13.30 9.51 23.64
C VAL A 180 14.25 8.42 24.11
N MET A 181 15.41 8.81 24.60
CA MET A 181 16.31 7.89 25.31
C MET A 181 15.96 7.95 26.80
N HIS A 182 15.69 6.79 27.37
CA HIS A 182 15.50 6.60 28.80
C HIS A 182 16.75 5.93 29.39
N TYR A 183 17.26 6.46 30.49
CA TYR A 183 18.40 5.96 31.23
C TYR A 183 17.91 5.51 32.61
N SER A 184 18.33 4.31 33.01
CA SER A 184 18.07 3.77 34.34
C SER A 184 19.35 3.12 34.85
N GLY A 185 20.01 3.79 35.81
CA GLY A 185 21.36 3.43 36.22
C GLY A 185 22.35 3.47 35.05
N GLU A 186 23.01 2.34 34.77
CA GLU A 186 23.96 2.20 33.65
C GLU A 186 23.28 1.75 32.33
N SER A 187 21.97 1.48 32.36
CA SER A 187 21.22 1.00 31.19
C SER A 187 20.58 2.15 30.44
N SER A 188 20.56 2.06 29.11
CA SER A 188 19.83 3.00 28.26
C SER A 188 18.91 2.26 27.30
N SER A 189 17.69 2.77 27.10
CA SER A 189 16.72 2.23 26.15
C SER A 189 16.10 3.35 25.32
N LYS A 190 15.76 3.05 24.06
CA LYS A 190 15.06 3.98 23.18
C LYS A 190 13.57 3.70 23.24
N GLN A 191 12.79 4.74 23.50
CA GLN A 191 11.34 4.72 23.40
C GLN A 191 10.88 5.57 22.22
N GLN A 192 9.82 5.10 21.56
CA GLN A 192 9.25 5.74 20.39
C GLN A 192 7.75 5.96 20.59
N PHE A 193 7.27 7.12 20.18
CA PHE A 193 5.85 7.42 20.14
C PHE A 193 5.51 8.36 19.00
N LEU A 194 4.26 8.30 18.56
CA LEU A 194 3.71 9.14 17.52
C LEU A 194 3.05 10.37 18.13
N MET A 195 3.26 11.53 17.51
CA MET A 195 2.69 12.78 17.98
C MET A 195 2.04 13.57 16.85
N THR A 196 0.89 14.16 17.17
CA THR A 196 0.22 15.15 16.35
C THR A 196 0.38 16.52 17.02
N SER A 197 0.72 17.56 16.24
CA SER A 197 0.83 18.93 16.75
C SER A 197 0.33 19.95 15.75
N LYS A 198 0.14 21.20 16.20
CA LYS A 198 -0.20 22.28 15.26
C LYS A 198 1.04 22.62 14.43
N ALA A 199 0.85 22.99 13.17
CA ALA A 199 1.93 23.37 12.27
C ALA A 199 2.78 24.56 12.77
N THR A 200 2.23 25.39 13.66
CA THR A 200 2.92 26.52 14.28
C THR A 200 3.74 26.14 15.52
N GLU A 201 3.58 24.93 16.04
CA GLU A 201 4.26 24.46 17.25
C GLU A 201 5.54 23.70 16.87
N SER A 202 6.54 23.76 17.75
CA SER A 202 7.72 22.89 17.61
C SER A 202 7.40 21.52 18.19
N ALA A 203 7.46 20.47 17.37
CA ALA A 203 7.30 19.10 17.85
C ALA A 203 8.33 18.78 18.94
N SER A 204 9.60 19.14 18.75
CA SER A 204 10.63 18.99 19.78
C SER A 204 10.30 19.77 21.06
N GLY A 205 9.77 20.99 20.94
CA GLY A 205 9.33 21.78 22.09
C GLY A 205 8.20 21.10 22.86
N LYS A 206 7.18 20.60 22.15
CA LYS A 206 6.08 19.85 22.79
C LYS A 206 6.57 18.61 23.51
N VAL A 207 7.48 17.84 22.91
CA VAL A 207 8.08 16.68 23.59
C VAL A 207 8.87 17.12 24.82
N MET A 208 9.60 18.24 24.79
CA MET A 208 10.27 18.72 25.99
C MET A 208 9.29 19.14 27.08
N ASP A 209 8.22 19.88 26.76
CA ASP A 209 7.18 20.29 27.74
C ASP A 209 6.55 19.07 28.43
N ILE A 210 6.33 18.03 27.62
CA ILE A 210 5.89 16.71 27.99
C ILE A 210 6.84 16.05 29.00
N LEU A 211 8.14 16.00 28.71
CA LEU A 211 9.12 15.28 29.52
C LEU A 211 9.33 16.03 30.83
N MET A 212 9.33 17.35 30.76
CA MET A 212 9.37 18.24 31.93
C MET A 212 8.15 18.09 32.85
N THR A 213 7.03 17.54 32.39
CA THR A 213 5.88 17.24 33.26
C THR A 213 6.15 16.02 34.17
N PHE A 214 7.05 15.13 33.76
CA PHE A 214 7.46 13.95 34.52
C PHE A 214 8.78 14.16 35.29
N SER A 215 9.32 15.37 35.22
CA SER A 215 10.56 15.72 35.88
C SER A 215 10.36 15.86 37.40
N GLU A 216 11.17 15.19 38.20
CA GLU A 216 11.26 15.43 39.64
C GLU A 216 12.14 16.65 39.94
N ASP A 217 13.34 16.69 39.36
CA ASP A 217 14.42 17.62 39.76
C ASP A 217 14.88 18.57 38.63
N GLY A 218 14.17 18.56 37.51
CA GLY A 218 14.43 19.41 36.36
C GLY A 218 15.42 18.79 35.39
N VAL A 219 16.28 19.64 34.84
CA VAL A 219 17.34 19.26 33.92
C VAL A 219 18.67 19.26 34.67
N ASP A 220 19.42 18.17 34.58
CA ASP A 220 20.74 18.06 35.19
C ASP A 220 21.85 18.79 34.40
N TYR A 221 23.09 18.67 34.86
CA TYR A 221 24.25 19.30 34.23
C TYR A 221 24.57 18.75 32.82
N ASP A 222 24.18 17.52 32.54
CA ASP A 222 24.40 16.86 31.24
C ASP A 222 23.23 17.12 30.27
N GLY A 223 22.21 17.86 30.70
CA GLY A 223 21.04 18.20 29.89
C GLY A 223 19.97 17.11 29.88
N LEU A 224 20.04 16.15 30.81
CA LEU A 224 19.05 15.09 30.97
C LEU A 224 17.93 15.54 31.91
N ILE A 225 16.72 15.14 31.60
CA ILE A 225 15.54 15.40 32.43
C ILE A 225 15.49 14.30 33.49
N VAL A 226 15.62 14.69 34.76
CA VAL A 226 15.65 13.75 35.90
C VAL A 226 14.22 13.31 36.21
N THR A 227 13.92 12.04 35.96
CA THR A 227 12.57 11.46 36.17
C THR A 227 12.44 10.73 37.49
N SER A 228 13.54 10.21 38.05
CA SER A 228 13.60 9.79 39.46
C SER A 228 15.01 9.91 40.03
N THR A 229 15.14 10.63 41.15
CA THR A 229 16.43 10.72 41.85
C THR A 229 16.78 9.46 42.65
N GLU A 230 15.77 8.80 43.23
CA GLU A 230 15.95 7.59 44.03
C GLU A 230 16.35 6.39 43.15
N GLU A 231 15.72 6.27 41.97
CA GLU A 231 15.98 5.18 41.03
C GLU A 231 17.14 5.48 40.07
N ASN A 232 17.66 6.71 40.09
CA ASN A 232 18.67 7.22 39.16
C ASN A 232 18.22 7.06 37.69
N ASP A 233 16.99 7.53 37.45
CA ASP A 233 16.32 7.49 36.16
C ASP A 233 16.27 8.89 35.54
N SER A 234 16.59 8.95 34.24
CA SER A 234 16.54 10.19 33.48
C SER A 234 16.19 9.94 32.02
N CYS A 235 15.81 10.99 31.31
CA CYS A 235 15.51 10.89 29.88
C CYS A 235 15.94 12.12 29.09
N CYS A 236 16.07 11.95 27.78
CA CYS A 236 16.26 13.07 26.87
C CYS A 236 15.62 12.82 25.51
N LEU A 237 15.22 13.90 24.85
CA LEU A 237 14.80 13.84 23.46
C LEU A 237 16.01 13.46 22.59
N HIS A 238 15.88 12.39 21.82
CA HIS A 238 16.91 11.90 20.92
C HIS A 238 16.70 12.40 19.49
N ALA A 239 15.47 12.25 18.98
CA ALA A 239 15.14 12.66 17.62
C ALA A 239 13.65 12.95 17.46
N VAL A 240 13.34 13.83 16.51
CA VAL A 240 11.98 14.04 16.00
C VAL A 240 12.04 13.96 14.49
N HIS A 241 11.25 13.05 13.91
CA HIS A 241 11.13 12.87 12.48
C HIS A 241 9.76 13.35 12.03
N ALA A 242 9.74 14.27 11.06
CA ALA A 242 8.49 14.65 10.39
C ALA A 242 7.98 13.45 9.59
N LEU A 243 6.68 13.22 9.64
CA LEU A 243 6.00 12.16 8.90
C LEU A 243 4.95 12.77 7.98
N THR A 244 4.77 12.14 6.82
CA THR A 244 3.56 12.32 6.02
C THR A 244 2.35 11.73 6.77
N PRO A 245 1.12 12.18 6.51
CA PRO A 245 -0.08 11.60 7.12
C PRO A 245 -0.21 10.09 6.84
N SER A 246 0.20 9.66 5.63
CA SER A 246 0.17 8.25 5.23
C SER A 246 1.14 7.40 6.06
N GLU A 247 2.38 7.87 6.27
CA GLU A 247 3.34 7.19 7.13
C GLU A 247 2.85 7.12 8.58
N TYR A 248 2.30 8.22 9.10
CA TYR A 248 1.73 8.26 10.45
C TYR A 248 0.61 7.24 10.64
N ALA A 249 -0.32 7.15 9.68
CA ALA A 249 -1.44 6.21 9.72
C ALA A 249 -0.98 4.74 9.72
N VAL A 250 0.11 4.42 9.00
CA VAL A 250 0.70 3.08 9.00
C VAL A 250 1.37 2.79 10.35
N LEU A 251 2.20 3.71 10.84
CA LEU A 251 2.94 3.53 12.10
C LEU A 251 2.01 3.47 13.31
N ALA A 252 0.87 4.17 13.28
CA ALA A 252 -0.09 4.19 14.38
C ALA A 252 -0.74 2.83 14.70
N LYS A 253 -0.54 1.82 13.85
CA LYS A 253 -0.95 0.44 14.12
C LYS A 253 0.03 -0.32 15.02
N TYR A 254 1.26 0.20 15.18
CA TYR A 254 2.38 -0.51 15.82
C TYR A 254 3.07 0.32 16.91
N ILE A 255 3.05 1.65 16.79
CA ILE A 255 3.72 2.58 17.71
C ILE A 255 2.64 3.35 18.49
N PRO A 256 2.76 3.46 19.82
CA PRO A 256 1.79 4.18 20.63
C PRO A 256 1.76 5.67 20.31
N LYS A 257 0.61 6.32 20.53
CA LYS A 257 0.48 7.77 20.41
C LYS A 257 0.89 8.43 21.72
N ALA A 258 1.40 9.66 21.64
CA ALA A 258 1.85 10.42 22.79
C ALA A 258 0.73 10.53 23.85
N GLU A 259 -0.52 10.80 23.44
CA GLU A 259 -1.70 10.85 24.33
C GLU A 259 -1.91 9.57 25.15
N ASP A 260 -1.69 8.40 24.55
CA ASP A 260 -1.81 7.11 25.22
C ASP A 260 -0.67 6.90 26.23
N VAL A 261 0.54 7.33 25.86
CA VAL A 261 1.72 7.29 26.74
C VAL A 261 1.53 8.22 27.95
N TYR A 262 1.04 9.46 27.76
CA TYR A 262 0.71 10.36 28.87
C TYR A 262 -0.36 9.79 29.78
N ALA A 263 -1.44 9.27 29.20
CA ALA A 263 -2.56 8.77 29.97
C ALA A 263 -2.14 7.57 30.84
N ALA A 264 -1.32 6.66 30.30
CA ALA A 264 -0.78 5.53 31.03
C ALA A 264 0.16 5.98 32.16
N ALA A 265 1.09 6.89 31.89
CA ALA A 265 2.03 7.40 32.89
C ALA A 265 1.32 8.18 34.02
N LEU A 266 0.37 9.05 33.69
CA LEU A 266 -0.43 9.78 34.68
C LEU A 266 -1.32 8.87 35.54
N ALA A 267 -1.77 7.73 34.99
CA ALA A 267 -2.56 6.76 35.74
C ALA A 267 -1.71 5.99 36.76
N GLN A 268 -0.45 5.70 36.46
CA GLN A 268 0.50 5.08 37.39
C GLN A 268 0.80 6.02 38.58
N ILE A 269 1.14 7.28 38.30
CA ILE A 269 1.41 8.30 39.35
C ILE A 269 0.21 8.46 40.31
N LYS A 270 -1.02 8.48 39.78
CA LYS A 270 -2.24 8.58 40.61
C LYS A 270 -2.63 7.28 41.33
N GLY A 271 -2.07 6.15 40.92
CA GLY A 271 -2.28 4.84 41.52
C GLY A 271 -1.39 4.61 42.75
N ASP A 272 -0.18 5.14 42.72
CA ASP A 272 0.80 5.03 43.83
C ASP A 272 0.46 5.97 45.00
N ASP A 273 -0.33 7.02 44.77
CA ASP A 273 -0.91 7.89 45.82
C ASP A 273 -1.97 7.19 46.72
N LYS A 274 -2.23 5.89 46.52
CA LYS A 274 -3.20 5.10 47.31
C LYS A 274 -2.60 3.93 48.10
N ALA A 275 -1.28 3.86 48.28
CA ALA A 275 -0.61 2.87 49.12
C ALA A 275 -0.20 3.43 50.49
#